data_AF-A0A8S3VD54-F1
#
_entry.id   AF-A0A8S3VD54-F1
#
_cell.length_a   1.000
_cell.length_b   1.000
_cell.length_c   1.000
_cell.angle_alpha   90.00
_cell.angle_beta   90.00
_cell.angle_gamma   90.00
#
_symmetry.space_group_name_H-M   'P 1'
#
loop_
_entity.id
_entity.type
_entity.pdbx_description
1 polymer ?
#
loop_
_entity_poly.entity_id
_entity_poly.type
_entity_poly.pdbx_seq_one_letter_code
_entity_poly.pdbx_strand_id
1 'polypeptide(L)'
;MVKKTADRDYMDFTHSTIAYVNATNDIYVTIYPHEIADSKEDAFMMTIHGINQYLPHYNFIVPQGFTNFISVTVLTNELNGFMLDGQSVTTKNVYTLSTESGSYSSFSMPIRSGEHIIAHVNNTEFGLWVYGNARYDAYGYPAGIKFRTV
;
A
#
# COMPACT_ATOMS: atom_id res chain seq x y z
N MET A 1 -11.91 -12.78 4.95
CA MET A 1 -11.62 -13.21 3.57
C MET A 1 -12.78 -12.79 2.68
N VAL A 2 -12.56 -11.87 1.73
CA VAL A 2 -13.60 -11.49 0.75
C VAL A 2 -12.96 -11.17 -0.60
N LYS A 3 -13.16 -12.03 -1.61
CA LYS A 3 -12.93 -11.69 -3.02
C LYS A 3 -14.00 -10.68 -3.41
N LYS A 4 -13.59 -9.53 -3.94
CA LYS A 4 -14.52 -8.52 -4.47
C LYS A 4 -14.40 -8.51 -5.98
N THR A 5 -15.48 -8.93 -6.64
CA THR A 5 -15.61 -8.86 -8.10
C THR A 5 -16.34 -7.57 -8.43
N ALA A 6 -15.65 -6.63 -9.07
CA ALA A 6 -16.29 -5.42 -9.59
C ALA A 6 -16.84 -5.69 -10.98
N ASP A 7 -18.15 -5.52 -11.16
CA ASP A 7 -18.81 -5.43 -12.47
C ASP A 7 -19.59 -4.10 -12.50
N ARG A 8 -19.56 -3.42 -13.65
CA ARG A 8 -19.69 -1.96 -13.85
C ARG A 8 -20.62 -1.16 -12.91
N ASP A 9 -20.03 -0.16 -12.24
CA ASP A 9 -20.31 1.29 -12.29
C ASP A 9 -19.91 1.98 -10.97
N TYR A 10 -20.01 1.27 -9.85
CA TYR A 10 -19.51 1.70 -8.54
C TYR A 10 -19.65 0.55 -7.54
N MET A 11 -18.63 0.28 -6.73
CA MET A 11 -18.70 -0.73 -5.68
C MET A 11 -18.01 -0.26 -4.40
N ASP A 12 -18.81 0.00 -3.38
CA ASP A 12 -18.34 0.30 -2.03
C ASP A 12 -18.44 -0.93 -1.14
N PHE A 13 -17.36 -1.20 -0.41
CA PHE A 13 -17.35 -2.21 0.63
C PHE A 13 -16.54 -1.75 1.82
N THR A 14 -17.12 -1.86 3.01
CA THR A 14 -16.37 -1.78 4.26
C THR A 14 -15.77 -3.15 4.57
N HIS A 15 -14.49 -3.19 4.91
CA HIS A 15 -13.85 -4.44 5.30
C HIS A 15 -12.85 -4.21 6.43
N SER A 16 -12.79 -5.14 7.38
CA SER A 16 -11.88 -5.14 8.53
C SER A 16 -10.75 -6.17 8.43
N THR A 17 -10.64 -6.87 7.29
CA THR A 17 -9.54 -7.81 7.02
C THR A 17 -8.88 -7.51 5.66
N ILE A 18 -7.83 -8.24 5.29
CA ILE A 18 -7.19 -8.08 3.97
C ILE A 18 -8.14 -8.52 2.86
N ALA A 19 -8.22 -7.72 1.81
CA ALA A 19 -8.96 -8.03 0.59
C ALA A 19 -8.07 -7.87 -0.65
N TYR A 20 -8.48 -8.50 -1.73
CA TYR A 20 -7.98 -8.21 -3.07
C TYR A 20 -9.17 -7.95 -3.99
N VAL A 21 -8.94 -7.10 -4.98
CA VAL A 21 -9.92 -6.78 -6.01
C VAL A 21 -9.46 -7.47 -7.29
N ASN A 22 -10.37 -8.21 -7.92
CA ASN A 22 -10.15 -8.81 -9.22
C ASN A 22 -11.22 -8.31 -10.18
N ALA A 23 -10.81 -7.85 -11.36
CA ALA A 23 -11.71 -7.38 -12.40
C ALA A 23 -11.19 -7.81 -13.77
N THR A 24 -12.13 -8.10 -14.67
CA THR A 24 -11.86 -8.44 -16.08
C THR A 24 -11.79 -7.21 -16.97
N ASN A 25 -12.28 -6.07 -16.50
CA ASN A 25 -12.21 -4.77 -17.15
C ASN A 25 -11.26 -3.84 -16.37
N ASP A 26 -10.81 -2.75 -17.01
CA ASP A 26 -10.08 -1.69 -16.33
C ASP A 26 -10.94 -1.09 -15.21
N ILE A 27 -10.39 -1.04 -14.00
CA ILE A 27 -11.03 -0.49 -12.82
C ILE A 27 -10.11 0.52 -12.13
N TYR A 28 -10.74 1.46 -11.43
CA TYR A 28 -10.06 2.39 -10.54
C TYR A 28 -10.46 2.07 -9.10
N VAL A 29 -9.47 1.78 -8.25
CA VAL A 29 -9.72 1.43 -6.84
C VAL A 29 -9.24 2.57 -5.96
N THR A 30 -10.14 3.10 -5.15
CA THR A 30 -9.82 4.05 -4.08
C THR A 30 -10.25 3.47 -2.75
N ILE A 31 -9.42 3.63 -1.74
CA ILE A 31 -9.80 3.36 -0.36
C ILE A 31 -10.12 4.67 0.35
N TYR A 32 -11.12 4.58 1.21
CA TYR A 32 -11.52 5.61 2.15
C TYR A 32 -11.39 5.00 3.54
N PRO A 33 -10.22 5.13 4.19
CA PRO A 33 -10.06 4.65 5.56
C PRO A 33 -11.02 5.44 6.44
N HIS A 34 -12.05 4.75 6.90
CA HIS A 34 -12.98 5.27 7.88
C HIS A 34 -12.58 4.72 9.24
N GLU A 35 -12.29 5.61 10.18
CA GLU A 35 -11.93 5.21 11.53
C GLU A 35 -13.14 4.72 12.33
N ILE A 36 -12.85 3.98 13.40
CA ILE A 36 -13.86 3.52 14.36
C ILE A 36 -14.42 4.77 15.09
N ALA A 37 -15.70 4.78 15.41
CA ALA A 37 -16.36 5.89 16.11
C ALA A 37 -15.53 6.41 17.30
N ASP A 38 -15.42 7.74 17.43
CA ASP A 38 -14.65 8.55 18.41
C ASP A 38 -13.19 8.94 18.09
N SER A 39 -12.67 8.63 16.91
CA SER A 39 -11.46 9.34 16.48
C SER A 39 -11.78 10.76 15.99
N LYS A 40 -10.83 11.67 16.21
CA LYS A 40 -10.97 13.10 15.87
C LYS A 40 -10.25 13.45 14.56
N GLU A 41 -9.74 12.45 13.86
CA GLU A 41 -8.86 12.61 12.70
C GLU A 41 -9.71 12.69 11.42
N ASP A 42 -9.40 13.64 10.54
CA ASP A 42 -10.10 13.75 9.26
C ASP A 42 -9.74 12.57 8.33
N ALA A 43 -10.74 12.01 7.67
CA ALA A 43 -10.54 10.91 6.72
C ALA A 43 -9.72 11.34 5.50
N PHE A 44 -8.95 10.42 4.94
CA PHE A 44 -8.24 10.61 3.68
C PHE A 44 -8.71 9.62 2.60
N MET A 45 -8.28 9.88 1.36
CA MET A 45 -8.53 9.01 0.22
C MET A 45 -7.21 8.61 -0.40
N MET A 46 -7.09 7.35 -0.81
CA MET A 46 -5.87 6.86 -1.45
C MET A 46 -6.19 5.84 -2.53
N THR A 47 -5.48 5.94 -3.65
CA THR A 47 -5.62 5.02 -4.78
C THR A 47 -4.82 3.74 -4.56
N ILE A 48 -5.44 2.60 -4.89
CA ILE A 48 -4.79 1.29 -4.93
C ILE A 48 -4.57 0.91 -6.39
N HIS A 49 -3.31 0.97 -6.82
CA HIS A 49 -2.93 0.64 -8.19
C HIS A 49 -2.89 -0.87 -8.40
N GLY A 50 -3.10 -1.28 -9.65
CA GLY A 50 -2.94 -2.68 -10.04
C GLY A 50 -1.48 -3.11 -9.87
N ILE A 51 -1.27 -4.40 -9.58
CA ILE A 51 0.07 -5.00 -9.40
C ILE A 51 1.02 -4.75 -10.58
N ASN A 52 0.49 -4.55 -11.79
CA ASN A 52 1.27 -4.25 -13.00
C ASN A 52 1.88 -2.84 -12.99
N GLN A 53 1.50 -1.97 -12.05
CA GLN A 53 2.01 -0.60 -11.90
C GLN A 53 3.03 -0.48 -10.76
N TYR A 54 3.41 -1.60 -10.14
CA TYR A 54 4.44 -1.63 -9.11
C TYR A 54 5.82 -1.28 -9.69
N LEU A 55 6.68 -0.73 -8.83
CA LEU A 55 8.04 -0.34 -9.16
C LEU A 55 9.03 -1.15 -8.32
N PRO A 56 10.27 -1.35 -8.79
CA PRO A 56 11.30 -2.06 -8.02
C PRO A 56 12.00 -1.18 -6.98
N HIS A 57 11.80 0.14 -7.04
CA HIS A 57 12.31 1.11 -6.09
C HIS A 57 11.44 2.36 -6.07
N TYR A 58 11.53 3.11 -4.97
CA TYR A 58 10.79 4.35 -4.76
C TYR A 58 11.67 5.39 -4.08
N ASN A 59 11.51 6.65 -4.50
CA ASN A 59 11.94 7.83 -3.75
C ASN A 59 10.68 8.60 -3.33
N PHE A 60 10.51 8.87 -2.04
CA PHE A 60 9.28 9.43 -1.50
C PHE A 60 9.55 10.33 -0.28
N ILE A 61 8.65 11.27 -0.02
CA ILE A 61 8.77 12.26 1.05
C ILE A 61 7.68 12.04 2.08
N VAL A 62 8.04 11.75 3.32
CA VAL A 62 7.10 11.57 4.44
C VAL A 62 6.83 12.91 5.15
N PRO A 63 5.57 13.37 5.25
CA PRO A 63 5.20 14.60 5.96
C PRO A 63 5.62 14.67 7.44
N GLN A 64 5.91 15.89 7.90
CA GLN A 64 6.15 16.19 9.33
C GLN A 64 4.85 16.44 10.08
N GLY A 65 4.83 16.19 11.39
CA GLY A 65 3.68 16.47 12.26
C GLY A 65 2.69 15.32 12.44
N PHE A 66 3.00 14.14 11.87
CA PHE A 66 2.14 12.96 11.87
C PHE A 66 2.87 11.75 12.47
N THR A 67 2.10 10.79 12.96
CA THR A 67 2.58 9.41 13.15
C THR A 67 2.51 8.72 11.80
N ASN A 68 3.68 8.40 11.22
CA ASN A 68 3.77 7.97 9.84
C ASN A 68 4.06 6.48 9.71
N PHE A 69 3.52 5.89 8.65
CA PHE A 69 3.69 4.50 8.28
C PHE A 69 3.89 4.36 6.77
N ILE A 70 4.56 3.27 6.40
CA ILE A 70 4.51 2.75 5.04
C ILE A 70 3.82 1.39 5.04
N SER A 71 3.13 1.07 3.95
CA SER A 71 2.66 -0.28 3.64
C SER A 71 3.29 -0.75 2.35
N VAL A 72 3.82 -1.98 2.38
CA VAL A 72 4.47 -2.64 1.26
C VAL A 72 3.68 -3.89 0.91
N THR A 73 3.43 -4.12 -0.37
CA THR A 73 2.83 -5.36 -0.90
C THR A 73 3.74 -5.94 -1.98
N VAL A 74 4.12 -7.20 -1.84
CA VAL A 74 5.07 -7.89 -2.74
C VAL A 74 4.68 -9.37 -2.89
N LEU A 75 5.24 -10.07 -3.88
CA LEU A 75 5.12 -11.53 -3.95
C LEU A 75 5.65 -12.19 -2.67
N THR A 76 4.94 -13.20 -2.16
CA THR A 76 5.23 -13.81 -0.85
C THR A 76 6.65 -14.38 -0.75
N ASN A 77 7.20 -14.92 -1.84
CA ASN A 77 8.58 -15.44 -1.87
C ASN A 77 9.65 -14.33 -1.89
N GLU A 78 9.26 -13.08 -2.13
CA GLU A 78 10.10 -11.89 -2.17
C GLU A 78 9.81 -10.96 -0.98
N LEU A 79 9.27 -11.50 0.12
CA LEU A 79 8.93 -10.72 1.32
C LEU A 79 10.17 -10.14 2.03
N ASN A 80 11.31 -10.80 1.91
CA ASN A 80 12.57 -10.40 2.55
C ASN A 80 13.52 -9.82 1.51
N GLY A 81 14.31 -8.81 1.90
CA GLY A 81 15.28 -8.18 1.01
C GLY A 81 15.01 -6.71 0.71
N PHE A 82 14.14 -6.06 1.48
CA PHE A 82 13.94 -4.61 1.39
C PHE A 82 15.07 -3.84 2.05
N MET A 83 15.54 -2.80 1.37
CA MET A 83 16.53 -1.85 1.85
C MET A 83 15.87 -0.46 1.92
N LEU A 84 15.76 0.11 3.11
CA LEU A 84 15.26 1.47 3.36
C LEU A 84 16.43 2.35 3.80
N ASP A 85 16.72 3.41 3.07
CA ASP A 85 17.85 4.31 3.30
C ASP A 85 19.19 3.56 3.45
N GLY A 86 19.36 2.47 2.69
CA GLY A 86 20.54 1.60 2.75
C GLY A 86 20.58 0.64 3.94
N GLN A 87 19.54 0.58 4.78
CA GLN A 87 19.41 -0.36 5.90
C GLN A 87 18.42 -1.47 5.59
N SER A 88 18.73 -2.70 6.02
CA SER A 88 17.83 -3.84 5.83
C SER A 88 16.56 -3.69 6.67
N VAL A 89 15.40 -3.93 6.05
CA VAL A 89 14.10 -3.89 6.70
C VAL A 89 13.76 -5.26 7.28
N THR A 90 13.42 -5.30 8.57
CA THR A 90 12.83 -6.49 9.20
C THR A 90 11.31 -6.45 9.06
N THR A 91 10.73 -7.33 8.27
CA THR A 91 9.28 -7.42 8.09
C THR A 91 8.61 -8.03 9.31
N LYS A 92 7.58 -7.37 9.85
CA LYS A 92 6.76 -7.84 10.98
C LYS A 92 5.28 -7.67 10.65
N ASN A 93 4.40 -8.36 11.40
CA ASN A 93 2.94 -8.30 11.22
C ASN A 93 2.51 -8.51 9.76
N VAL A 94 3.05 -9.57 9.17
CA VAL A 94 2.88 -9.89 7.76
C VAL A 94 1.51 -10.52 7.53
N TYR A 95 0.84 -10.05 6.49
CA TYR A 95 -0.41 -10.62 6.00
C TYR A 95 -0.19 -11.22 4.63
N THR A 96 -0.59 -12.47 4.44
CA THR A 96 -0.43 -13.18 3.17
C THR A 96 -1.79 -13.49 2.57
N LEU A 97 -1.90 -13.30 1.26
CA LEU A 97 -3.10 -13.59 0.49
C LEU A 97 -2.74 -14.27 -0.83
N SER A 98 -3.36 -15.42 -1.09
CA SER A 98 -3.26 -16.13 -2.36
C SER A 98 -4.35 -15.69 -3.33
N THR A 99 -3.95 -15.34 -4.55
CA THR A 99 -4.83 -14.97 -5.68
C THR A 99 -4.60 -15.90 -6.86
N GLU A 100 -5.44 -15.78 -7.88
CA GLU A 100 -5.23 -16.43 -9.19
C GLU A 100 -3.93 -15.94 -9.87
N SER A 101 -3.46 -14.73 -9.55
CA SER A 101 -2.23 -14.12 -10.08
C SER A 101 -0.99 -14.36 -9.21
N GLY A 102 -1.09 -15.21 -8.17
CA GLY A 102 0.01 -15.53 -7.26
C GLY A 102 -0.29 -15.20 -5.79
N SER A 103 0.65 -15.56 -4.91
CA SER A 103 0.59 -15.24 -3.49
C SER A 103 1.32 -13.93 -3.22
N TYR A 104 0.64 -13.01 -2.56
CA TYR A 104 1.17 -11.71 -2.17
C TYR A 104 1.19 -11.60 -0.65
N SER A 105 2.25 -10.99 -0.14
CA SER A 105 2.39 -10.65 1.27
C SER A 105 2.49 -9.13 1.42
N SER A 106 1.86 -8.61 2.46
CA SER A 106 1.94 -7.20 2.84
C SER A 106 2.40 -7.04 4.27
N PHE A 107 3.16 -5.98 4.52
CA PHE A 107 3.54 -5.56 5.86
C PHE A 107 3.47 -4.05 5.95
N SER A 108 3.29 -3.54 7.16
CA SER A 108 3.37 -2.11 7.45
C SER A 108 4.38 -1.86 8.55
N MET A 109 5.06 -0.71 8.48
CA MET A 109 6.04 -0.31 9.48
C MET A 109 6.00 1.20 9.71
N PRO A 110 6.31 1.66 10.94
CA PRO A 110 6.46 3.08 11.19
C PRO A 110 7.66 3.64 10.43
N ILE A 111 7.57 4.90 10.02
CA ILE A 111 8.64 5.62 9.33
C ILE A 111 8.77 7.04 9.90
N ARG A 112 9.98 7.62 9.83
CA ARG A 112 10.19 9.02 10.21
C ARG A 112 9.75 9.95 9.08
N SER A 113 9.54 11.22 9.40
CA SER A 113 9.36 12.24 8.38
C SER A 113 10.67 12.55 7.64
N GLY A 114 10.56 13.03 6.40
CA GLY A 114 11.69 13.36 5.53
C GLY A 114 11.72 12.56 4.23
N GLU A 115 12.80 12.71 3.48
CA GLU A 115 13.01 12.00 2.21
C GLU A 115 13.55 10.58 2.47
N HIS A 116 13.05 9.62 1.70
CA HIS A 116 13.36 8.22 1.86
C HIS A 116 13.52 7.51 0.53
N ILE A 117 14.40 6.50 0.51
CA ILE A 117 14.56 5.60 -0.63
C ILE A 117 14.36 4.17 -0.15
N ILE A 118 13.47 3.43 -0.80
CA ILE A 118 13.28 2.00 -0.56
C ILE A 118 13.40 1.21 -1.86
N ALA A 119 14.10 0.08 -1.80
CA ALA A 119 14.27 -0.83 -2.93
C ALA A 119 14.32 -2.28 -2.45
N HIS A 120 14.06 -3.22 -3.36
CA HIS A 120 14.27 -4.64 -3.11
C HIS A 120 15.63 -5.08 -3.68
N VAL A 121 16.42 -5.87 -2.94
CA VAL A 121 17.76 -6.33 -3.37
C VAL A 121 17.75 -7.12 -4.68
N ASN A 122 16.64 -7.81 -4.97
CA ASN A 122 16.47 -8.57 -6.22
C ASN A 122 15.83 -7.73 -7.36
N ASN A 123 15.65 -6.42 -7.16
CA ASN A 123 14.93 -5.55 -8.09
C ASN A 123 13.49 -6.04 -8.39
N THR A 124 12.87 -6.68 -7.40
CA THR A 124 11.49 -7.16 -7.44
C THR A 124 10.53 -5.98 -7.39
N GLU A 125 9.49 -5.98 -8.23
CA GLU A 125 8.43 -4.97 -8.18
C GLU A 125 7.51 -5.18 -6.97
N PHE A 126 7.20 -4.09 -6.26
CA PHE A 126 6.30 -4.08 -5.11
C PHE A 126 5.44 -2.83 -5.10
N GLY A 127 4.29 -2.89 -4.44
CA GLY A 127 3.44 -1.74 -4.18
C GLY A 127 3.88 -1.03 -2.91
N LEU A 128 3.88 0.31 -2.93
CA LEU A 128 4.25 1.13 -1.77
C LEU A 128 3.24 2.26 -1.58
N TRP A 129 2.73 2.35 -0.35
CA TRP A 129 1.86 3.43 0.10
C TRP A 129 2.43 4.06 1.36
N VAL A 130 2.30 5.38 1.45
CA VAL A 130 2.69 6.16 2.62
C VAL A 130 1.43 6.76 3.20
N TYR A 131 1.28 6.67 4.51
CA TYR A 131 0.12 7.19 5.20
C TYR A 131 0.47 7.55 6.63
N GLY A 132 -0.34 8.38 7.24
CA GLY A 132 -0.13 8.77 8.61
C GLY A 132 -1.28 9.59 9.13
N ASN A 133 -1.24 9.77 10.44
CA ASN A 133 -2.30 10.44 11.16
C ASN A 133 -1.77 11.32 12.30
N ALA A 134 -2.53 12.36 12.56
CA ALA A 134 -2.36 13.33 13.62
C ALA A 134 -3.73 13.61 14.22
N ARG A 135 -3.75 14.29 15.37
CA ARG A 135 -4.95 14.46 16.22
C ARG A 135 -6.23 14.90 15.48
N TYR A 136 -6.11 15.64 14.37
CA TYR A 136 -7.22 16.12 13.57
C TYR A 136 -7.08 15.86 12.06
N ASP A 137 -5.97 15.26 11.62
CA ASP A 137 -5.62 15.18 10.22
C ASP A 137 -5.08 13.80 9.90
N ALA A 138 -5.45 13.23 8.77
CA ALA A 138 -4.78 12.07 8.22
C ALA A 138 -4.47 12.25 6.74
N TYR A 139 -3.52 11.48 6.25
CA TYR A 139 -3.12 11.50 4.85
C TYR A 139 -2.75 10.10 4.38
N GLY A 140 -2.83 9.91 3.07
CA GLY A 140 -2.20 8.77 2.42
C GLY A 140 -2.07 8.97 0.94
N TYR A 141 -1.00 8.42 0.37
CA TYR A 141 -0.74 8.48 -1.05
C TYR A 141 0.09 7.28 -1.52
N PRO A 142 -0.07 6.87 -2.79
CA PRO A 142 0.86 5.96 -3.45
C PRO A 142 2.25 6.59 -3.58
N ALA A 143 3.31 5.89 -3.17
CA ALA A 143 4.66 6.46 -3.28
C ALA A 143 5.14 6.63 -4.73
N GLY A 144 4.51 5.95 -5.69
CA GLY A 144 4.77 6.08 -7.11
C GLY A 144 4.04 5.02 -7.92
N ILE A 145 4.02 5.19 -9.23
CA ILE A 145 3.45 4.24 -10.18
C ILE A 145 4.33 4.10 -11.42
N LYS A 146 4.37 2.89 -11.96
CA LYS A 146 4.96 2.63 -13.27
C LYS A 146 4.00 3.09 -14.36
N PHE A 147 4.44 4.05 -15.15
CA PHE A 147 3.83 4.36 -16.44
C PHE A 147 4.44 3.45 -17.50
N ARG A 148 3.62 2.86 -18.36
CA ARG A 148 4.12 2.12 -19.51
C ARG A 148 4.71 3.13 -20.49
N THR A 149 6.02 3.09 -20.70
CA THR A 149 6.62 3.73 -21.88
C THR A 149 6.27 2.87 -23.10
N VAL A 150 5.64 3.50 -24.09
CA VAL A 150 5.37 2.89 -25.41
C VAL A 150 6.66 2.67 -26.18
#